data_AF-A0A829M2M3-F1
#
_entry.id   AF-A0A829M2M3-F1
#
_cell.length_a   1.000
_cell.length_b   1.000
_cell.length_c   1.000
_cell.angle_alpha   90.00
_cell.angle_beta   90.00
_cell.angle_gamma   90.00
#
_symmetry.space_group_name_H-M   'P 1'
#
loop_
_entity.id
_entity.type
_entity.pdbx_description
1 polymer ?
#
loop_
_entity_poly.entity_id
_entity_poly.type
_entity_poly.pdbx_seq_one_letter_code
_entity_poly.pdbx_strand_id
1 'polypeptide(L)'
;MATEFEMHHHVKYYECDTSGHPTLAMIVAMLILASEADNKENGVGLKRAGQYGGGWVIINYEGTLAEKQPVKGEEVILGTRVRAYNRFFVIRDFWVKDLAGNYYAKVSGTFVFMNLAKRKIMTIPQEMIDTFQMDETKRLPRLEKPSLPEDQAGWAKRDYRVRYFDIDGNQHVNNAHYFEWMMDVLDGDFLRTHQVVKMQTEFAHEVRYGQTVTSTGSTPVEKEGLMVTHHQITCQGQESARATFYWQPRN
;
A
#
# COMPACT_ATOMS: atom_id res chain seq x y z
N MET A 1 21.70 13.11 5.14
CA MET A 1 20.90 12.00 5.70
C MET A 1 19.45 12.34 5.37
N ALA A 2 18.69 11.41 4.79
CA ALA A 2 17.28 11.67 4.47
C ALA A 2 16.51 12.01 5.75
N THR A 3 15.79 13.14 5.74
CA THR A 3 15.03 13.59 6.90
C THR A 3 13.82 12.68 7.10
N GLU A 4 13.62 12.22 8.33
CA GLU A 4 12.41 11.50 8.72
C GLU A 4 11.29 12.51 8.96
N PHE A 5 10.10 12.22 8.45
CA PHE A 5 8.90 13.00 8.72
C PHE A 5 7.96 12.18 9.60
N GLU A 6 7.41 12.80 10.63
CA GLU A 6 6.44 12.20 11.54
C GLU A 6 5.28 13.16 11.82
N MET A 7 4.07 12.61 11.91
CA MET A 7 2.88 13.35 12.28
C MET A 7 1.99 12.54 13.23
N HIS A 8 1.29 13.24 14.11
CA HIS A 8 0.31 12.64 15.01
C HIS A 8 -0.98 12.33 14.25
N HIS A 9 -1.59 11.18 14.56
CA HIS A 9 -2.90 10.77 14.05
C HIS A 9 -3.74 10.14 15.16
N HIS A 10 -4.99 10.57 15.25
CA HIS A 10 -5.95 9.98 16.19
C HIS A 10 -6.80 8.96 15.43
N VAL A 11 -6.68 7.68 15.79
CA VAL A 11 -7.38 6.59 15.10
C VAL A 11 -8.90 6.76 15.22
N LYS A 12 -9.57 6.92 14.08
CA LYS A 12 -11.00 7.21 13.98
C LYS A 12 -11.80 5.93 13.82
N TYR A 13 -13.07 5.96 14.26
CA TYR A 13 -13.93 4.78 14.23
C TYR A 13 -14.17 4.23 12.82
N TYR A 14 -14.20 5.08 11.80
CA TYR A 14 -14.43 4.69 10.40
C TYR A 14 -13.18 4.12 9.73
N GLU A 15 -12.01 4.23 10.38
CA GLU A 15 -10.77 3.62 9.91
C GLU A 15 -10.68 2.15 10.34
N CYS A 16 -11.56 1.73 11.27
CA CYS A 16 -11.50 0.44 11.93
C CYS A 16 -12.50 -0.58 11.39
N ASP A 17 -12.16 -1.86 11.51
CA ASP A 17 -13.11 -2.97 11.36
C ASP A 17 -13.99 -3.15 12.61
N THR A 18 -14.81 -4.20 12.61
CA THR A 18 -15.71 -4.55 13.73
C THR A 18 -14.99 -4.93 15.02
N SER A 19 -13.68 -5.23 14.97
CA SER A 19 -12.83 -5.48 16.14
C SER A 19 -12.25 -4.19 16.74
N GLY A 20 -12.46 -3.03 16.09
CA GLY A 20 -11.99 -1.74 16.58
C GLY A 20 -10.54 -1.43 16.22
N HIS A 21 -9.92 -2.23 15.36
CA HIS A 21 -8.56 -2.00 14.83
C HIS A 21 -8.62 -1.46 13.40
N PRO A 22 -7.69 -0.60 12.97
CA PRO A 22 -7.61 -0.16 11.59
C PRO A 22 -7.60 -1.32 10.59
N THR A 23 -8.38 -1.22 9.52
CA THR A 23 -8.29 -2.20 8.42
C THR A 23 -6.94 -2.09 7.73
N LEU A 24 -6.50 -3.15 7.03
CA LEU A 24 -5.26 -3.08 6.24
C LEU A 24 -5.31 -1.96 5.19
N ALA A 25 -6.48 -1.75 4.56
CA ALA A 25 -6.70 -0.64 3.62
C ALA A 25 -6.47 0.72 4.29
N MET A 26 -6.95 0.89 5.54
CA MET A 26 -6.80 2.14 6.29
C MET A 26 -5.39 2.35 6.82
N ILE A 27 -4.67 1.27 7.20
CA ILE A 27 -3.24 1.37 7.49
C ILE A 27 -2.49 1.90 6.27
N VAL A 28 -2.72 1.33 5.08
CA VAL A 28 -2.08 1.80 3.83
C VAL A 28 -2.46 3.26 3.53
N ALA A 29 -3.72 3.65 3.74
CA ALA A 29 -4.16 5.03 3.58
C ALA A 29 -3.43 5.99 4.56
N MET A 30 -3.21 5.60 5.81
CA MET A 30 -2.42 6.36 6.79
C MET A 30 -0.95 6.51 6.36
N LEU A 31 -0.34 5.48 5.76
CA LEU A 31 1.02 5.58 5.25
C LEU A 31 1.13 6.60 4.12
N ILE A 32 0.14 6.62 3.21
CA ILE A 32 0.08 7.60 2.13
C ILE A 32 -0.22 9.00 2.66
N LEU A 33 -1.05 9.14 3.69
CA LEU A 33 -1.27 10.42 4.36
C LEU A 33 0.04 11.03 4.88
N ALA A 34 0.89 10.24 5.53
CA ALA A 34 2.22 10.70 5.96
C ALA A 34 3.12 11.08 4.78
N SER A 35 3.10 10.30 3.68
CA SER A 35 3.82 10.62 2.44
C SER A 35 3.40 11.96 1.84
N GLU A 36 2.10 12.22 1.78
CA GLU A 36 1.55 13.44 1.21
C GLU A 36 1.89 14.67 2.06
N ALA A 37 1.82 14.53 3.40
CA ALA A 37 2.23 15.57 4.33
C ALA A 37 3.72 15.90 4.20
N ASP A 38 4.59 14.89 4.18
CA ASP A 38 6.04 15.04 3.97
C ASP A 38 6.34 15.75 2.63
N ASN A 39 5.73 15.28 1.54
CA ASN A 39 5.91 15.90 0.23
C ASN A 39 5.41 17.36 0.20
N LYS A 40 4.34 17.68 0.94
CA LYS A 40 3.81 19.04 1.03
C LYS A 40 4.77 19.96 1.78
N GLU A 41 5.33 19.53 2.91
CA GLU A 41 6.31 20.31 3.68
C GLU A 41 7.59 20.57 2.89
N ASN A 42 7.99 19.59 2.07
CA ASN A 42 9.13 19.70 1.17
C ASN A 42 8.81 20.42 -0.16
N GLY A 43 7.58 20.92 -0.37
CA GLY A 43 7.21 21.64 -1.59
C GLY A 43 7.12 20.80 -2.86
N VAL A 44 7.14 19.47 -2.74
CA VAL A 44 7.16 18.48 -3.83
C VAL A 44 5.87 17.63 -3.91
N GLY A 45 4.76 18.17 -3.37
CA GLY A 45 3.45 17.54 -3.42
C GLY A 45 2.85 17.43 -4.83
N LEU A 46 1.62 16.90 -4.91
CA LEU A 46 0.91 16.61 -6.17
C LEU A 46 0.90 17.76 -7.18
N LYS A 47 0.62 18.98 -6.73
CA LYS A 47 0.60 20.17 -7.60
C LYS A 47 1.96 20.43 -8.26
N ARG A 48 3.06 20.21 -7.53
CA ARG A 48 4.43 20.38 -8.05
C ARG A 48 4.76 19.29 -9.06
N ALA A 49 4.43 18.03 -8.76
CA ALA A 49 4.58 16.92 -9.71
C ALA A 49 3.85 17.19 -11.04
N GLY A 50 2.61 17.70 -10.95
CA GLY A 50 1.79 18.04 -12.11
C GLY A 50 2.39 19.14 -13.00
N GLN A 51 3.19 20.06 -12.46
CA GLN A 51 3.89 21.09 -13.27
C GLN A 51 4.92 20.48 -14.23
N TYR A 52 5.43 19.29 -13.94
CA TYR A 52 6.31 18.53 -14.83
C TYR A 52 5.55 17.58 -15.77
N GLY A 53 4.21 17.63 -15.78
CA GLY A 53 3.36 16.72 -16.55
C GLY A 53 3.41 15.27 -16.06
N GLY A 54 3.86 15.06 -14.81
CA GLY A 54 4.03 13.74 -14.21
C GLY A 54 3.27 13.55 -12.90
N GLY A 55 3.23 12.30 -12.44
CA GLY A 55 2.64 11.91 -11.17
C GLY A 55 3.33 10.69 -10.59
N TRP A 56 3.26 10.55 -9.27
CA TRP A 56 3.79 9.40 -8.57
C TRP A 56 2.80 8.24 -8.62
N VAL A 57 3.28 7.04 -8.95
CA VAL A 57 2.50 5.80 -8.93
C VAL A 57 3.24 4.79 -8.07
N ILE A 58 2.52 4.19 -7.11
CA ILE A 58 3.07 3.09 -6.31
C ILE A 58 2.95 1.80 -7.11
N ILE A 59 4.04 1.04 -7.19
CA ILE A 59 4.08 -0.23 -7.93
C ILE A 59 4.18 -1.45 -7.00
N ASN A 60 4.60 -1.28 -5.75
CA ASN A 60 4.58 -2.35 -4.76
C ASN A 60 4.64 -1.81 -3.33
N TYR A 61 4.23 -2.66 -2.39
CA TYR A 61 4.57 -2.55 -0.98
C TYR A 61 5.07 -3.89 -0.46
N GLU A 62 6.01 -3.83 0.48
CA GLU A 62 6.32 -4.94 1.39
C GLU A 62 6.30 -4.42 2.83
N GLY A 63 6.01 -5.27 3.80
CA GLY A 63 6.17 -4.87 5.18
C GLY A 63 5.60 -5.83 6.19
N THR A 64 5.74 -5.46 7.45
CA THR A 64 5.24 -6.22 8.60
C THR A 64 4.32 -5.37 9.46
N LEU A 65 3.37 -6.04 10.08
CA LEU A 65 2.45 -5.51 11.07
C LEU A 65 2.68 -6.29 12.37
N ALA A 66 2.71 -5.58 13.49
CA ALA A 66 2.89 -6.18 14.80
C ALA A 66 1.62 -6.90 15.27
N GLU A 67 1.78 -7.83 16.21
CA GLU A 67 0.66 -8.53 16.83
C GLU A 67 -0.31 -7.57 17.53
N LYS A 68 0.23 -6.69 18.37
CA LYS A 68 -0.52 -5.59 18.93
C LYS A 68 -0.76 -4.57 17.81
N GLN A 69 -2.01 -4.20 17.57
CA GLN A 69 -2.41 -3.16 16.62
C GLN A 69 -3.09 -2.01 17.38
N PRO A 70 -3.07 -0.78 16.83
CA PRO A 70 -3.72 0.34 17.49
C PRO A 70 -5.24 0.12 17.51
N VAL A 71 -5.90 0.71 18.51
CA VAL A 71 -7.35 0.63 18.68
C VAL A 71 -7.97 2.01 18.43
N LYS A 72 -9.21 2.03 17.95
CA LYS A 72 -10.04 3.24 17.85
C LYS A 72 -9.90 4.12 19.10
N GLY A 73 -9.58 5.39 18.87
CA GLY A 73 -9.42 6.41 19.91
C GLY A 73 -7.99 6.58 20.41
N GLU A 74 -7.08 5.64 20.11
CA GLU A 74 -5.66 5.82 20.40
C GLU A 74 -5.02 6.88 19.50
N GLU A 75 -4.00 7.53 20.04
CA GLU A 75 -3.11 8.41 19.28
C GLU A 75 -1.88 7.61 18.84
N VAL A 76 -1.54 7.72 17.55
CA VAL A 76 -0.40 7.07 16.92
C VAL A 76 0.46 8.09 16.19
N ILE A 77 1.71 7.73 15.93
CA ILE A 77 2.62 8.48 15.08
C ILE A 77 2.71 7.79 13.73
N LEU A 78 2.34 8.51 12.67
CA LEU A 78 2.55 8.10 11.29
C LEU A 78 3.87 8.71 10.83
N GLY A 79 4.75 7.90 10.27
CA GLY A 79 6.03 8.41 9.77
C GLY A 79 6.46 7.83 8.44
N THR A 80 7.34 8.56 7.78
CA THR A 80 7.88 8.20 6.49
C THR A 80 9.27 8.78 6.28
N ARG A 81 10.04 8.18 5.40
CA ARG A 81 11.26 8.76 4.84
C ARG A 81 11.55 8.22 3.45
N VAL A 82 12.14 9.05 2.60
CA VAL A 82 12.75 8.55 1.36
C VAL A 82 14.00 7.75 1.74
N ARG A 83 14.03 6.46 1.41
CA ARG A 83 15.13 5.55 1.74
C ARG A 83 16.21 5.52 0.67
N ALA A 84 15.81 5.52 -0.60
CA ALA A 84 16.72 5.53 -1.73
C ALA A 84 15.99 5.96 -3.00
N TYR A 85 16.71 6.51 -3.97
CA TYR A 85 16.17 6.75 -5.30
C TYR A 85 17.22 6.50 -6.39
N ASN A 86 16.74 6.23 -7.59
CA ASN A 86 17.52 6.31 -8.82
C ASN A 86 16.80 7.20 -9.83
N ARG A 87 17.29 7.31 -11.06
CA ARG A 87 16.67 8.08 -12.15
C ARG A 87 15.14 7.91 -12.34
N PHE A 88 14.54 6.76 -12.00
CA PHE A 88 13.14 6.44 -12.30
C PHE A 88 12.29 6.04 -11.10
N PHE A 89 12.93 5.55 -10.02
CA PHE A 89 12.27 4.89 -8.91
C PHE A 89 12.68 5.50 -7.58
N VAL A 90 11.74 5.56 -6.65
CA VAL A 90 11.95 5.94 -5.24
C VAL A 90 11.51 4.77 -4.36
N ILE A 91 12.34 4.41 -3.39
CA ILE A 91 11.94 3.56 -2.26
C ILE A 91 11.71 4.45 -1.06
N ARG A 92 10.53 4.33 -0.48
CA ARG A 92 10.10 5.08 0.69
C ARG A 92 9.72 4.12 1.80
N ASP A 93 10.29 4.34 2.99
CA ASP A 93 9.90 3.61 4.19
C ASP A 93 8.75 4.35 4.87
N PHE A 94 7.91 3.59 5.56
CA PHE A 94 6.75 4.04 6.31
C PHE A 94 6.66 3.28 7.63
N TRP A 95 6.09 3.94 8.62
CA TRP A 95 5.77 3.29 9.88
C TRP A 95 4.54 3.89 10.56
N VAL A 96 3.91 3.05 11.37
CA VAL A 96 2.94 3.45 12.39
C VAL A 96 3.53 3.01 13.72
N LYS A 97 3.61 3.90 14.71
CA LYS A 97 4.11 3.57 16.05
C LYS A 97 3.26 4.22 17.15
N ASP A 98 3.28 3.65 18.35
CA ASP A 98 2.69 4.29 19.52
C ASP A 98 3.55 5.47 20.01
N LEU A 99 3.05 6.21 21.00
CA LEU A 99 3.76 7.34 21.60
C LEU A 99 5.01 6.92 22.41
N ALA A 100 5.13 5.63 22.75
CA ALA A 100 6.30 5.07 23.42
C ALA A 100 7.40 4.62 22.41
N GLY A 101 7.12 4.69 21.10
CA GLY A 101 8.06 4.32 20.04
C GLY A 101 7.97 2.87 19.58
N ASN A 102 6.98 2.10 20.04
CA ASN A 102 6.77 0.73 19.58
C ASN A 102 6.06 0.71 18.23
N TYR A 103 6.60 -0.04 17.27
CA TYR A 103 6.06 -0.10 15.91
C TYR A 103 4.83 -1.01 15.83
N TYR A 104 3.74 -0.47 15.31
CA TYR A 104 2.55 -1.21 14.87
C TYR A 104 2.68 -1.70 13.43
N ALA A 105 3.33 -0.92 12.56
CA ALA A 105 3.58 -1.30 11.18
C ALA A 105 4.91 -0.74 10.69
N LYS A 106 5.60 -1.50 9.84
CA LYS A 106 6.78 -1.07 9.09
C LYS A 106 6.64 -1.54 7.64
N VAL A 107 6.56 -0.60 6.72
CA VAL A 107 6.26 -0.88 5.31
C VAL A 107 7.23 -0.12 4.43
N SER A 108 7.71 -0.73 3.36
CA SER A 108 8.45 -0.07 2.28
C SER A 108 7.60 -0.10 1.02
N GLY A 109 7.58 1.00 0.28
CA GLY A 109 6.92 1.07 -1.03
C GLY A 109 7.85 1.57 -2.11
N THR A 110 7.73 1.02 -3.33
CA THR A 110 8.41 1.57 -4.51
C THR A 110 7.45 2.43 -5.32
N PHE A 111 7.91 3.63 -5.63
CA PHE A 111 7.21 4.63 -6.42
C PHE A 111 7.93 4.84 -7.75
N VAL A 112 7.18 5.02 -8.82
CA VAL A 112 7.66 5.45 -10.13
C VAL A 112 7.10 6.82 -10.48
N PHE A 113 7.87 7.62 -11.20
CA PHE A 113 7.36 8.85 -11.79
C PHE A 113 6.83 8.59 -13.19
N MET A 114 5.54 8.78 -13.38
CA MET A 114 4.82 8.49 -14.62
C MET A 114 4.46 9.78 -15.35
N ASN A 115 4.71 9.81 -16.66
CA ASN A 115 4.17 10.84 -17.53
C ASN A 115 2.66 10.62 -17.71
N LEU A 116 1.85 11.58 -17.30
CA LEU A 116 0.39 11.41 -17.27
C LEU A 116 -0.23 11.35 -18.66
N ALA A 117 0.30 12.13 -19.62
CA ALA A 117 -0.20 12.16 -20.99
C ALA A 117 0.16 10.89 -21.78
N LYS A 118 1.42 10.44 -21.69
CA LYS A 118 1.93 9.27 -22.42
C LYS A 118 1.67 7.95 -21.71
N ARG A 119 1.28 7.97 -20.43
CA ARG A 119 1.12 6.80 -19.56
C ARG A 119 2.35 5.89 -19.56
N LYS A 120 3.53 6.50 -19.44
CA LYS A 120 4.83 5.82 -19.42
C LYS A 120 5.70 6.35 -18.30
N ILE A 121 6.52 5.49 -17.71
CA ILE A 121 7.56 5.89 -16.76
C ILE A 121 8.46 6.95 -17.42
N MET A 122 8.78 8.00 -16.67
CA MET A 122 9.71 9.05 -17.08
C MET A 122 10.74 9.31 -15.98
N THR A 123 11.81 10.02 -16.31
CA THR A 123 12.82 10.41 -15.33
C THR A 123 12.21 11.32 -14.26
N ILE A 124 12.60 11.10 -13.01
CA ILE A 124 12.21 11.95 -11.88
C ILE A 124 12.84 13.34 -12.10
N PRO A 125 12.05 14.42 -12.12
CA PRO A 125 12.61 15.77 -12.16
C PRO A 125 13.48 16.02 -10.92
N GLN A 126 14.68 16.56 -11.10
CA GLN A 126 15.67 16.68 -10.02
C GLN A 126 15.15 17.49 -8.83
N GLU A 127 14.41 18.57 -9.09
CA GLU A 127 13.77 19.39 -8.05
C GLU A 127 12.74 18.64 -7.19
N MET A 128 12.19 17.52 -7.67
CA MET A 128 11.27 16.69 -6.88
C MET A 128 11.98 15.86 -5.81
N ILE A 129 13.30 15.67 -5.93
CA ILE A 129 14.08 14.80 -5.04
C ILE A 129 15.19 15.55 -4.27
N ASP A 130 15.70 16.67 -4.80
CA ASP A 130 16.78 17.46 -4.17
C ASP A 130 16.47 17.89 -2.74
N THR A 131 15.20 18.19 -2.43
CA THR A 131 14.73 18.58 -1.10
C THR A 131 15.02 17.54 -0.02
N PHE A 132 15.12 16.26 -0.38
CA PHE A 132 15.41 15.17 0.55
C PHE A 132 16.92 15.02 0.84
N GLN A 133 17.78 15.77 0.15
CA GLN A 133 19.24 15.81 0.36
C GLN A 133 19.89 14.41 0.35
N MET A 134 19.60 13.66 -0.71
CA MET A 134 20.07 12.30 -0.91
C MET A 134 20.90 12.20 -2.18
N ASP A 135 21.85 11.28 -2.19
CA ASP A 135 22.59 10.93 -3.40
C ASP A 135 21.83 9.87 -4.22
N GLU A 136 21.83 10.03 -5.54
CA GLU A 136 21.27 9.03 -6.45
C GLU A 136 22.06 7.71 -6.33
N THR A 137 21.36 6.58 -6.17
CA THR A 137 21.98 5.26 -6.22
C THR A 137 21.74 4.56 -7.55
N LYS A 138 22.75 3.84 -8.05
CA LYS A 138 22.61 2.98 -9.25
C LYS A 138 21.77 1.73 -8.96
N ARG A 139 21.75 1.25 -7.71
CA ARG A 139 21.05 0.03 -7.31
C ARG A 139 20.16 0.31 -6.13
N LEU A 140 18.87 0.13 -6.34
CA LEU A 140 17.88 0.20 -5.28
C LEU A 140 17.83 -1.13 -4.51
N PRO A 141 17.57 -1.08 -3.19
CA PRO A 141 17.15 -2.23 -2.43
C PRO A 141 16.04 -2.99 -3.15
N ARG A 142 16.09 -4.33 -3.14
CA ARG A 142 14.99 -5.14 -3.66
C ARG A 142 13.99 -5.38 -2.53
N LEU A 143 12.75 -4.95 -2.75
CA LEU A 143 11.64 -5.34 -1.90
C LEU A 143 11.22 -6.76 -2.26
N GLU A 144 10.75 -7.52 -1.27
CA GLU A 144 10.16 -8.81 -1.49
C GLU A 144 8.91 -8.69 -2.38
N LYS A 145 8.68 -9.71 -3.20
CA LYS A 145 7.56 -9.74 -4.13
C LYS A 145 6.53 -10.78 -3.71
N PRO A 146 5.25 -10.54 -4.03
CA PRO A 146 4.23 -11.58 -3.92
C PRO A 146 4.64 -12.83 -4.68
N SER A 147 4.37 -13.99 -4.10
CA SER A 147 4.32 -15.25 -4.83
C SER A 147 2.90 -15.50 -5.31
N LEU A 148 2.75 -15.94 -6.55
CA LEU A 148 1.48 -16.35 -7.12
C LEU A 148 1.63 -17.80 -7.58
N PRO A 149 0.95 -18.78 -6.94
CA PRO A 149 0.94 -20.16 -7.39
C PRO A 149 0.46 -20.29 -8.83
N GLU A 150 1.05 -21.24 -9.58
CA GLU A 150 0.63 -21.53 -10.95
C GLU A 150 -0.79 -22.12 -11.00
N ASP A 151 -1.11 -23.00 -10.05
CA ASP A 151 -2.44 -23.55 -9.89
C ASP A 151 -3.30 -22.66 -8.97
N GLN A 152 -4.35 -22.10 -9.56
CA GLN A 152 -5.34 -21.27 -8.88
C GLN A 152 -6.72 -21.95 -8.84
N ALA A 153 -6.78 -23.26 -9.13
CA ALA A 153 -8.01 -24.02 -9.06
C ALA A 153 -8.62 -23.95 -7.66
N GLY A 154 -9.93 -23.69 -7.60
CA GLY A 154 -10.68 -23.61 -6.34
C GLY A 154 -10.45 -22.34 -5.52
N TRP A 155 -9.72 -21.35 -6.03
CA TRP A 155 -9.62 -20.05 -5.36
C TRP A 155 -11.00 -19.39 -5.27
N ALA A 156 -11.27 -18.76 -4.12
CA ALA A 156 -12.45 -17.95 -3.95
C ALA A 156 -12.42 -16.79 -4.96
N LYS A 157 -13.58 -16.42 -5.50
CA LYS A 157 -13.71 -15.38 -6.52
C LYS A 157 -14.87 -14.46 -6.20
N ARG A 158 -14.66 -13.15 -6.30
CA ARG A 158 -15.71 -12.12 -6.21
C ARG A 158 -15.47 -10.99 -7.19
N ASP A 159 -16.55 -10.48 -7.77
CA ASP A 159 -16.51 -9.35 -8.70
C ASP A 159 -16.90 -8.06 -7.99
N TYR A 160 -16.13 -6.99 -8.19
CA TYR A 160 -16.40 -5.66 -7.64
C TYR A 160 -16.45 -4.63 -8.76
N ARG A 161 -17.54 -3.86 -8.83
CA ARG A 161 -17.64 -2.74 -9.74
C ARG A 161 -16.99 -1.51 -9.10
N VAL A 162 -16.02 -0.90 -9.79
CA VAL A 162 -15.39 0.35 -9.35
C VAL A 162 -16.40 1.48 -9.33
N ARG A 163 -16.63 1.99 -8.12
CA ARG A 163 -17.61 3.04 -7.80
C ARG A 163 -17.01 4.41 -7.99
N TYR A 164 -17.85 5.43 -7.92
CA TYR A 164 -17.42 6.82 -8.09
C TYR A 164 -16.46 7.25 -6.97
N PHE A 165 -16.74 6.85 -5.72
CA PHE A 165 -15.91 7.19 -4.56
C PHE A 165 -14.68 6.30 -4.39
N ASP A 166 -14.50 5.29 -5.25
CA ASP A 166 -13.26 4.52 -5.27
C ASP A 166 -12.14 5.29 -5.99
N ILE A 167 -12.49 6.38 -6.67
CA ILE A 167 -11.59 7.24 -7.44
C ILE A 167 -11.09 8.39 -6.54
N ASP A 168 -9.77 8.55 -6.48
CA ASP A 168 -9.10 9.58 -5.70
C ASP A 168 -9.03 10.94 -6.42
N GLY A 169 -8.42 11.93 -5.76
CA GLY A 169 -8.19 13.26 -6.34
C GLY A 169 -7.28 13.28 -7.56
N ASN A 170 -6.57 12.18 -7.84
CA ASN A 170 -5.73 11.99 -9.02
C ASN A 170 -6.49 11.37 -10.20
N GLN A 171 -7.80 11.14 -10.05
CA GLN A 171 -8.67 10.47 -11.03
C GLN A 171 -8.31 9.00 -11.29
N HIS A 172 -7.66 8.34 -10.33
CA HIS A 172 -7.34 6.93 -10.39
C HIS A 172 -8.02 6.20 -9.22
N VAL A 173 -8.16 4.87 -9.32
CA VAL A 173 -8.62 4.08 -8.16
C VAL A 173 -7.62 4.25 -7.02
N ASN A 174 -8.10 4.61 -5.83
CA ASN A 174 -7.27 4.64 -4.63
C ASN A 174 -6.75 3.23 -4.34
N ASN A 175 -5.42 3.08 -4.24
CA ASN A 175 -4.77 1.79 -3.99
C ASN A 175 -5.28 1.10 -2.72
N ALA A 176 -5.81 1.83 -1.74
CA ALA A 176 -6.43 1.25 -0.55
C ALA A 176 -7.60 0.29 -0.89
N HIS A 177 -8.39 0.56 -1.92
CA HIS A 177 -9.52 -0.29 -2.31
C HIS A 177 -9.09 -1.67 -2.84
N TYR A 178 -7.87 -1.80 -3.38
CA TYR A 178 -7.35 -3.12 -3.75
C TYR A 178 -7.23 -4.04 -2.53
N PHE A 179 -6.82 -3.48 -1.38
CA PHE A 179 -6.76 -4.25 -0.14
C PHE A 179 -8.16 -4.63 0.32
N GLU A 180 -9.16 -3.76 0.18
CA GLU A 180 -10.55 -4.14 0.50
C GLU A 180 -11.03 -5.31 -0.36
N TRP A 181 -10.77 -5.30 -1.67
CA TRP A 181 -11.17 -6.39 -2.57
C TRP A 181 -10.42 -7.70 -2.31
N MET A 182 -9.13 -7.63 -1.98
CA MET A 182 -8.30 -8.78 -1.63
C MET A 182 -8.69 -9.36 -0.26
N MET A 183 -9.12 -8.52 0.69
CA MET A 183 -9.54 -9.00 2.01
C MET A 183 -10.94 -9.59 1.94
N ASP A 184 -11.91 -8.91 1.29
CA ASP A 184 -13.31 -9.35 1.27
C ASP A 184 -13.53 -10.67 0.52
N VAL A 185 -12.66 -11.06 -0.43
CA VAL A 185 -12.80 -12.36 -1.12
C VAL A 185 -12.64 -13.55 -0.15
N LEU A 186 -11.97 -13.36 0.98
CA LEU A 186 -11.79 -14.37 2.02
C LEU A 186 -13.08 -14.58 2.83
N ASP A 187 -13.09 -15.68 3.60
CA ASP A 187 -14.21 -16.00 4.49
C ASP A 187 -14.24 -15.06 5.72
N GLY A 188 -15.44 -14.65 6.13
CA GLY A 188 -15.64 -13.73 7.24
C GLY A 188 -15.19 -14.30 8.59
N ASP A 189 -15.30 -15.62 8.80
CA ASP A 189 -14.84 -16.26 10.03
C ASP A 189 -13.31 -16.27 10.11
N PHE A 190 -12.63 -16.43 8.97
CA PHE A 190 -11.17 -16.29 8.89
C PHE A 190 -10.73 -14.85 9.22
N LEU A 191 -11.34 -13.85 8.59
CA LEU A 191 -11.01 -12.43 8.82
C LEU A 191 -11.25 -11.98 10.27
N ARG A 192 -12.23 -12.58 10.95
CA ARG A 192 -12.53 -12.31 12.36
C ARG A 192 -11.51 -12.92 13.32
N THR A 193 -10.94 -14.06 12.95
CA THR A 193 -10.07 -14.85 13.84
C THR A 193 -8.58 -14.69 13.54
N HIS A 194 -8.23 -14.05 12.42
CA HIS A 194 -6.85 -13.86 11.99
C HIS A 194 -6.57 -12.39 11.65
N GLN A 195 -5.29 -12.01 11.73
CA GLN A 195 -4.79 -10.70 11.35
C GLN A 195 -3.53 -10.81 10.52
N VAL A 196 -3.34 -9.85 9.61
CA VAL A 196 -2.16 -9.77 8.76
C VAL A 196 -0.96 -9.33 9.58
N VAL A 197 0.16 -10.03 9.45
CA VAL A 197 1.45 -9.71 10.09
C VAL A 197 2.56 -9.41 9.09
N LYS A 198 2.37 -9.83 7.83
CA LYS A 198 3.27 -9.49 6.73
C LYS A 198 2.48 -9.36 5.44
N MET A 199 2.82 -8.35 4.65
CA MET A 199 2.23 -8.08 3.36
C MET A 199 3.30 -7.91 2.29
N GLN A 200 3.01 -8.46 1.11
CA GLN A 200 3.74 -8.20 -0.13
C GLN A 200 2.68 -7.91 -1.18
N THR A 201 2.83 -6.83 -1.95
CA THR A 201 1.86 -6.44 -2.99
C THR A 201 2.58 -5.90 -4.21
N GLU A 202 2.03 -6.10 -5.39
CA GLU A 202 2.52 -5.52 -6.64
C GLU A 202 1.31 -5.05 -7.46
N PHE A 203 1.40 -3.84 -8.02
CA PHE A 203 0.40 -3.22 -8.87
C PHE A 203 0.94 -3.15 -10.30
N ALA A 204 0.16 -3.63 -11.26
CA ALA A 204 0.58 -3.76 -12.66
C ALA A 204 -0.23 -2.85 -13.59
N HIS A 205 -1.57 -2.97 -13.58
CA HIS A 205 -2.46 -2.22 -14.46
C HIS A 205 -3.52 -1.47 -13.67
N GLU A 206 -3.65 -0.18 -13.95
CA GLU A 206 -4.64 0.70 -13.36
C GLU A 206 -6.06 0.31 -13.77
N VAL A 207 -6.98 0.31 -12.81
CA VAL A 207 -8.42 0.11 -13.02
C VAL A 207 -9.12 1.48 -13.02
N ARG A 208 -10.18 1.61 -13.81
CA ARG A 208 -10.94 2.84 -14.01
C ARG A 208 -12.37 2.74 -13.51
N TYR A 209 -12.97 3.91 -13.27
CA TYR A 209 -14.38 4.05 -12.91
C TYR A 209 -15.30 3.24 -13.84
N GLY A 210 -16.25 2.51 -13.23
CA GLY A 210 -17.25 1.73 -13.94
C GLY A 210 -16.77 0.39 -14.48
N GLN A 211 -15.47 0.11 -14.47
CA GLN A 211 -14.96 -1.22 -14.75
C GLN A 211 -15.31 -2.18 -13.60
N THR A 212 -15.39 -3.47 -13.92
CA THR A 212 -15.54 -4.54 -12.95
C THR A 212 -14.20 -5.25 -12.82
N VAL A 213 -13.69 -5.32 -11.59
CA VAL A 213 -12.55 -6.17 -11.24
C VAL A 213 -13.05 -7.51 -10.74
N THR A 214 -12.27 -8.55 -10.99
CA THR A 214 -12.41 -9.85 -10.35
C THR A 214 -11.28 -9.98 -9.34
N SER A 215 -11.64 -10.12 -8.06
CA SER A 215 -10.72 -10.54 -7.00
C SER A 215 -10.74 -12.05 -6.86
N THR A 216 -9.56 -12.66 -6.78
CA THR A 216 -9.40 -14.07 -6.42
C THR A 216 -8.47 -14.20 -5.22
N GLY A 217 -8.78 -15.14 -4.33
CA GLY A 217 -8.00 -15.44 -3.13
C GLY A 217 -7.86 -16.93 -2.89
N SER A 218 -6.66 -17.39 -2.56
CA SER A 218 -6.41 -18.77 -2.20
C SER A 218 -7.04 -19.13 -0.86
N THR A 219 -7.35 -20.41 -0.66
CA THR A 219 -7.55 -20.93 0.70
C THR A 219 -6.31 -20.64 1.54
N PRO A 220 -6.44 -20.25 2.83
CA PRO A 220 -5.30 -20.11 3.73
C PRO A 220 -4.53 -21.43 3.85
N VAL A 221 -3.21 -21.38 3.68
CA VAL A 221 -2.31 -22.54 3.83
C VAL A 221 -1.31 -22.26 4.93
N GLU A 222 -1.10 -23.22 5.83
CA GLU A 222 -0.08 -23.10 6.87
C GLU A 222 1.33 -23.17 6.26
N LYS A 223 2.18 -22.22 6.64
CA LYS A 223 3.60 -22.20 6.30
C LYS A 223 4.38 -21.59 7.45
N GLU A 224 5.28 -22.38 8.02
CA GLU A 224 6.20 -21.93 9.08
C GLU A 224 5.46 -21.29 10.27
N GLY A 225 4.32 -21.86 10.68
CA GLY A 225 3.52 -21.36 11.80
C GLY A 225 2.64 -20.14 11.50
N LEU A 226 2.63 -19.65 10.26
CA LEU A 226 1.71 -18.59 9.80
C LEU A 226 0.73 -19.17 8.78
N MET A 227 -0.47 -18.60 8.71
CA MET A 227 -1.35 -18.83 7.57
C MET A 227 -0.94 -17.93 6.42
N VAL A 228 -0.98 -18.41 5.18
CA VAL A 228 -0.62 -17.66 3.99
C VAL A 228 -1.76 -17.68 2.99
N THR A 229 -2.08 -16.52 2.44
CA THR A 229 -3.06 -16.37 1.37
C THR A 229 -2.45 -15.63 0.18
N HIS A 230 -2.74 -16.10 -1.02
CA HIS A 230 -2.35 -15.47 -2.28
C HIS A 230 -3.56 -14.81 -2.92
N HIS A 231 -3.35 -13.65 -3.55
CA HIS A 231 -4.42 -12.83 -4.09
C HIS A 231 -4.07 -12.32 -5.48
N GLN A 232 -5.09 -12.24 -6.34
CA GLN A 232 -4.98 -11.61 -7.66
C GLN A 232 -6.22 -10.75 -7.93
N ILE A 233 -5.99 -9.54 -8.42
CA ILE A 233 -7.04 -8.66 -8.94
C ILE A 233 -6.84 -8.59 -10.45
N THR A 234 -7.87 -8.97 -11.21
CA THR A 234 -7.87 -8.86 -12.68
C THR A 234 -8.97 -7.93 -13.15
N CYS A 235 -8.73 -7.23 -14.25
CA CYS A 235 -9.69 -6.37 -14.91
C CYS A 235 -9.56 -6.55 -16.43
N GLN A 236 -10.66 -6.88 -17.12
CA GLN A 236 -10.66 -7.09 -18.57
C GLN A 236 -9.61 -8.11 -19.06
N GLY A 237 -9.35 -9.15 -18.27
CA GLY A 237 -8.38 -10.21 -18.59
C GLY A 237 -6.91 -9.83 -18.36
N GLN A 238 -6.64 -8.67 -17.77
CA GLN A 238 -5.29 -8.25 -17.37
C GLN A 238 -5.15 -8.25 -15.85
N GLU A 239 -3.97 -8.64 -15.35
CA GLU A 239 -3.64 -8.52 -13.92
C GLU A 239 -3.46 -7.05 -13.55
N SER A 240 -4.27 -6.57 -12.63
CA SER A 240 -4.19 -5.21 -12.08
C SER A 240 -3.35 -5.16 -10.82
N ALA A 241 -3.46 -6.17 -9.95
CA ALA A 241 -2.64 -6.29 -8.76
C ALA A 241 -2.53 -7.75 -8.31
N ARG A 242 -1.50 -8.03 -7.50
CA ARG A 242 -1.34 -9.31 -6.80
C ARG A 242 -0.76 -9.10 -5.42
N ALA A 243 -1.05 -10.01 -4.50
CA ALA A 243 -0.55 -9.93 -3.14
C ALA A 243 -0.32 -11.30 -2.50
N THR A 244 0.60 -11.33 -1.54
CA THR A 244 0.76 -12.42 -0.57
C THR A 244 0.63 -11.82 0.82
N PHE A 245 -0.33 -12.33 1.59
CA PHE A 245 -0.54 -11.94 2.99
C PHE A 245 -0.23 -13.12 3.89
N TYR A 246 0.48 -12.82 4.98
CA TYR A 246 0.78 -13.77 6.05
C TYR A 246 0.00 -13.35 7.29
N TRP A 247 -0.54 -14.35 7.97
CA TRP A 247 -1.50 -14.14 9.03
C TRP A 247 -1.15 -14.96 10.25
N GLN A 248 -1.56 -14.45 11.40
CA GLN A 248 -1.59 -15.18 12.65
C GLN A 248 -2.99 -15.09 13.27
N PRO A 249 -3.35 -16.00 14.19
CA PRO A 249 -4.56 -15.87 14.98
C PRO A 249 -4.59 -14.53 15.75
N ARG A 250 -5.78 -13.94 15.88
CA ARG A 250 -6.02 -12.84 16.81
C ARG A 250 -6.13 -13.41 18.23
N ASN A 251 -5.52 -12.74 19.20
CA ASN A 251 -5.71 -13.02 20.62
C ASN A 251 -6.99 -12.40 21.17
#